data_AF-A0A1C0B8R2-F1
#
_entry.id   AF-A0A1C0B8R2-F1
#
_cell.length_a   1.000
_cell.length_b   1.000
_cell.length_c   1.000
_cell.angle_alpha   90.00
_cell.angle_beta   90.00
_cell.angle_gamma   90.00
#
_symmetry.space_group_name_H-M   'P 1'
#
loop_
_entity.id
_entity.type
_entity.pdbx_description
1 polymer ?
#
loop_
_entity_poly.entity_id
_entity_poly.type
_entity_poly.pdbx_seq_one_letter_code
_entity_poly.pdbx_strand_id
1 'polypeptide(L)'
;MYKEISKELKASLFQRIKSPFFSSFLIGILIFNYRYILVLLSTKSIEDKFNFIDTYKPTLIFELPYIDLFYQTTLIYPFFFAFVWIGIIPFFERYISMPIWKWHQNKLKEKFAKLEKEEIFLGSERDKYLSSISNIRKKTKKLEEELTNIDLATQTKIEKAIKNEQEKFEQEKERLNADIEIRLKAKEDEIKKQKDEEIINVKKLLKESEELNNKTKNNLEKLQTDNQNFRQDLIQKYEKGISEKDDEVNAIRKTNEELKNKLTNYENEFKKLEEFEKREKETNRMFELQKKDILKDFTIDEIKFLEIIYKNNIQDNHLYSNFIDEIQKYYSNKRMDLEKILEDLIEKKFITSNGGYIYYAKDIKDLIYKAFKNNY
;
A
#
# COMPACT_ATOMS: atom_id res chain seq x y z
N MET A 1 11.17 10.52 49.15
CA MET A 1 11.31 10.51 47.68
C MET A 1 10.94 11.84 46.99
N TYR A 2 9.66 12.21 46.75
CA TYR A 2 9.32 13.47 46.04
C TYR A 2 9.86 14.75 46.73
N LYS A 3 9.79 14.80 48.07
CA LYS A 3 10.32 15.93 48.86
C LYS A 3 11.84 16.05 48.80
N GLU A 4 12.56 14.93 48.70
CA GLU A 4 14.03 14.91 48.60
C GLU A 4 14.47 15.33 47.21
N ILE A 5 13.84 14.79 46.16
CA ILE A 5 14.06 15.20 44.77
C ILE A 5 13.79 16.71 44.61
N SER A 6 12.70 17.23 45.21
CA SER A 6 12.41 18.67 45.18
C SER A 6 13.48 19.51 45.89
N LYS A 7 14.04 19.02 47.00
CA LYS A 7 15.07 19.74 47.77
C LYS A 7 16.40 19.76 47.04
N GLU A 8 16.80 18.65 46.44
CA GLU A 8 18.02 18.54 45.62
C GLU A 8 17.93 19.38 44.34
N LEU A 9 16.78 19.36 43.66
CA LEU A 9 16.55 20.21 42.49
C LEU A 9 16.60 21.70 42.86
N LYS A 10 15.95 22.11 43.95
CA LYS A 10 16.02 23.50 44.44
C LYS A 10 17.45 23.91 44.77
N ALA A 11 18.20 23.05 45.47
CA ALA A 11 19.59 23.34 45.83
C ALA A 11 20.48 23.49 44.58
N SER A 12 20.36 22.58 43.62
CA SER A 12 21.10 22.60 42.35
C SER A 12 20.75 23.84 41.51
N LEU A 13 19.46 24.18 41.39
CA LEU A 13 19.01 25.38 40.70
C LEU A 13 19.51 26.64 41.38
N PHE A 14 19.46 26.71 42.71
CA PHE A 14 19.92 27.87 43.46
C PHE A 14 21.44 28.08 43.35
N GLN A 15 22.22 27.00 43.36
CA GLN A 15 23.66 27.07 43.08
C GLN A 15 23.95 27.57 41.67
N ARG A 16 23.18 27.12 40.67
CA ARG A 16 23.33 27.57 39.28
C ARG A 16 22.91 29.02 39.10
N ILE A 17 21.80 29.46 39.71
CA ILE A 17 21.34 30.86 39.67
C ILE A 17 22.40 31.82 40.24
N LYS A 18 23.11 31.42 41.29
CA LYS A 18 24.20 32.22 41.85
C LYS A 18 25.40 32.41 40.91
N SER A 19 25.53 31.60 39.86
CA SER A 19 26.55 31.83 38.84
C SER A 19 26.22 33.11 38.07
N PRO A 20 27.14 34.10 38.02
CA PRO A 20 26.95 35.31 37.22
C PRO A 20 26.63 34.98 35.77
N PHE A 21 27.26 33.92 35.24
CA PHE A 21 27.02 33.44 33.88
C PHE A 21 25.58 32.99 33.66
N PHE A 22 25.09 32.12 34.53
CA PHE A 22 23.74 31.58 34.40
C PHE A 22 22.68 32.66 34.62
N SER A 23 22.89 33.57 35.57
CA SER A 23 22.01 34.72 35.78
C SER A 23 21.92 35.62 34.55
N SER A 24 23.07 35.98 33.96
CA SER A 24 23.10 36.80 32.74
C SER A 24 22.53 36.08 31.54
N PHE A 25 22.75 34.77 31.43
CA PHE A 25 22.15 33.94 30.40
C PHE A 25 20.62 33.89 30.53
N LEU A 26 20.10 33.69 31.74
CA LEU A 26 18.66 33.69 32.01
C LEU A 26 18.04 35.04 31.66
N ILE A 27 18.67 36.14 32.07
CA ILE A 27 18.25 37.51 31.69
C ILE A 27 18.28 37.66 30.16
N GLY A 28 19.31 37.15 29.50
CA GLY A 28 19.41 37.11 28.04
C GLY A 28 18.22 36.37 27.41
N ILE A 29 17.87 35.19 27.90
CA ILE A 29 16.69 34.44 27.43
C ILE A 29 15.44 35.30 27.56
N LEU A 30 15.25 35.94 28.72
CA LEU A 30 14.08 36.78 28.96
C LEU A 30 14.01 37.97 27.98
N ILE A 31 15.15 38.61 27.72
CA ILE A 31 15.22 39.76 26.80
C ILE A 31 14.96 39.32 25.35
N PHE A 32 15.63 38.28 24.87
CA PHE A 32 15.52 37.86 23.47
C PHE A 32 14.22 37.07 23.17
N ASN A 33 13.58 36.49 24.18
CA ASN A 33 12.33 35.74 24.04
C ASN A 33 11.15 36.41 24.76
N TYR A 34 11.22 37.74 24.97
CA TYR A 34 10.22 38.48 25.76
C TYR A 34 8.79 38.31 25.24
N ARG A 35 8.59 38.19 23.92
CA ARG A 35 7.25 38.01 23.33
C ARG A 35 6.63 36.67 23.69
N TYR A 36 7.41 35.59 23.70
CA TYR A 36 6.94 34.28 24.14
C TYR A 36 6.51 34.33 25.61
N ILE A 37 7.31 34.98 26.47
CA ILE A 37 7.00 35.11 27.90
C ILE A 37 5.73 35.94 28.11
N LEU A 38 5.57 37.04 27.38
CA LEU A 38 4.36 37.87 27.46
C LEU A 38 3.12 37.09 27.01
N VAL A 39 3.22 36.27 25.95
CA VAL A 39 2.09 35.44 25.51
C VAL A 39 1.78 34.34 26.52
N LEU A 40 2.80 33.69 27.09
CA LEU A 40 2.60 32.69 28.14
C LEU A 40 1.91 33.27 29.38
N LEU A 41 2.29 34.50 29.77
CA LEU A 41 1.70 35.23 30.90
C LEU A 41 0.36 35.90 30.56
N SER A 42 -0.03 35.98 29.29
CA SER A 42 -1.29 36.60 28.88
C SER A 42 -2.51 35.76 29.31
N THR A 43 -3.68 36.42 29.37
CA THR A 43 -4.98 35.78 29.66
C THR A 43 -5.59 35.06 28.44
N LYS A 44 -4.84 34.90 27.34
CA LYS A 44 -5.32 34.20 26.14
C LYS A 44 -5.63 32.73 26.42
N SER A 45 -6.48 32.15 25.58
CA SER A 45 -6.78 30.71 25.64
C SER A 45 -5.51 29.89 25.41
N ILE A 46 -5.48 28.66 25.92
CA ILE A 46 -4.34 27.75 25.75
C ILE A 46 -4.06 27.52 24.25
N GLU A 47 -5.11 27.38 23.45
CA GLU A 47 -5.04 27.20 22.00
C GLU A 47 -4.37 28.41 21.32
N ASP A 48 -4.76 29.63 21.66
CA ASP A 48 -4.14 30.85 21.10
C ASP A 48 -2.66 30.97 21.47
N LYS A 49 -2.26 30.48 22.64
CA LYS A 49 -0.86 30.48 23.08
C LYS A 49 -0.03 29.51 22.26
N PHE A 50 -0.53 28.30 22.01
CA PHE A 50 0.15 27.32 21.15
C PHE A 50 0.20 27.80 19.69
N ASN A 51 -0.92 28.32 19.16
CA ASN A 51 -0.96 28.89 17.82
C ASN A 51 0.04 30.04 17.65
N PHE A 52 0.21 30.90 18.66
CA PHE A 52 1.24 31.93 18.64
C PHE A 52 2.65 31.33 18.65
N ILE A 53 2.91 30.31 19.48
CA ILE A 53 4.22 29.66 19.56
C ILE A 53 4.60 29.05 18.20
N ASP A 54 3.66 28.37 17.54
CA ASP A 54 3.88 27.69 16.26
C ASP A 54 4.01 28.65 15.08
N THR A 55 3.30 29.79 15.12
CA THR A 55 3.28 30.76 14.01
C THR A 55 4.37 31.82 14.15
N TYR A 56 4.77 32.16 15.37
CA TYR A 56 5.68 33.27 15.61
C TYR A 56 7.12 32.91 15.19
N LYS A 57 7.60 33.55 14.13
CA LYS A 57 9.01 33.55 13.76
C LYS A 57 9.67 34.78 14.37
N PRO A 58 10.67 34.62 15.25
CA PRO A 58 11.38 35.76 15.80
C PRO A 58 12.13 36.46 14.68
N THR A 59 11.89 37.76 14.52
CA THR A 59 12.66 38.62 13.62
C THR A 59 13.98 38.96 14.28
N LEU A 60 15.07 38.43 13.74
CA LEU A 60 16.41 38.69 14.22
C LEU A 60 17.08 39.83 13.43
N ILE A 61 17.98 40.56 14.11
CA ILE A 61 18.79 41.62 13.47
C ILE A 61 19.84 41.01 12.55
N PHE A 62 20.36 39.83 12.91
CA PHE A 62 21.29 39.03 12.12
C PHE A 62 20.81 37.58 12.11
N GLU A 63 20.59 37.02 10.93
CA GLU A 63 20.25 35.61 10.77
C GLU A 63 21.51 34.86 10.38
N LEU A 64 21.97 33.94 11.22
CA LEU A 64 23.03 33.02 10.82
C LEU A 64 22.44 32.02 9.82
N PRO A 65 23.00 31.89 8.60
CA PRO A 65 22.52 30.87 7.68
C PRO A 65 22.74 29.49 8.30
N TYR A 66 21.83 28.55 8.02
CA TYR A 66 21.90 27.14 8.44
C TYR A 66 21.57 26.80 9.90
N ILE A 67 21.28 27.78 10.77
CA ILE A 67 20.80 27.51 12.13
C ILE A 67 19.35 27.97 12.23
N ASP A 68 18.46 27.12 12.72
CA ASP A 68 17.06 27.49 12.91
C ASP A 68 16.92 28.66 13.92
N LEU A 69 16.05 29.62 13.58
CA LEU A 69 15.86 30.89 14.28
C LEU A 69 15.54 30.67 15.76
N PHE A 70 14.83 29.59 16.09
CA PHE A 70 14.52 29.22 17.46
C PHE A 70 15.78 28.94 18.30
N TYR A 71 16.75 28.23 17.74
CA TYR A 71 18.02 27.93 18.42
C TYR A 71 18.90 29.19 18.56
N GLN A 72 18.82 30.10 17.58
CA GLN A 72 19.54 31.37 17.64
C GLN A 72 19.03 32.25 18.80
N THR A 73 17.72 32.44 18.94
CA THR A 73 17.13 33.29 19.99
C THR A 73 17.14 32.67 21.37
N THR A 74 17.08 31.33 21.47
CA THR A 74 16.95 30.64 22.76
C THR A 74 18.31 30.30 23.37
N LEU A 75 19.32 30.03 22.54
CA LEU A 75 20.63 29.58 23.02
C LEU A 75 21.74 30.57 22.65
N ILE A 76 21.95 30.82 21.36
CA ILE A 76 23.15 31.52 20.87
C ILE A 76 23.19 32.97 21.36
N TYR A 77 22.12 33.74 21.16
CA TYR A 77 22.07 35.14 21.58
C TYR A 77 22.11 35.34 23.09
N PRO A 78 21.34 34.61 23.91
CA PRO A 78 21.46 34.68 25.35
C PRO A 78 22.86 34.30 25.87
N PHE A 79 23.53 33.34 25.22
CA PHE A 79 24.89 32.95 25.56
C PHE A 79 25.87 34.09 25.25
N PHE A 80 25.81 34.64 24.04
CA PHE A 80 26.62 35.79 23.66
C PHE A 80 26.39 37.00 24.58
N PHE A 81 25.13 37.29 24.89
CA PHE A 81 24.76 38.33 25.85
C PHE A 81 25.37 38.08 27.22
N ALA A 82 25.35 36.83 27.72
CA ALA A 82 25.98 36.49 28.99
C ALA A 82 27.49 36.77 28.98
N PHE A 83 28.20 36.42 27.90
CA PHE A 83 29.64 36.74 27.76
C PHE A 83 29.91 38.24 27.75
N VAL A 84 29.15 38.97 26.92
CA VAL A 84 29.28 40.43 26.83
C VAL A 84 28.97 41.07 28.17
N TRP A 85 27.90 40.66 28.84
CA TRP A 85 27.49 41.18 30.14
C TRP A 85 28.55 40.93 31.21
N ILE A 86 29.08 39.70 31.31
CA ILE A 86 30.15 39.36 32.27
C ILE A 86 31.45 40.09 31.96
N GLY A 87 31.77 40.32 30.68
CA GLY A 87 32.96 41.06 30.29
C GLY A 87 32.85 42.55 30.58
N ILE A 88 31.67 43.15 30.33
CA ILE A 88 31.46 44.60 30.42
C ILE A 88 31.13 45.05 31.84
N ILE A 89 30.36 44.29 32.62
CA ILE A 89 29.92 44.68 33.97
C ILE A 89 31.10 45.02 34.89
N PRO A 90 32.15 44.17 35.02
CA PRO A 90 33.29 44.47 35.89
C PRO A 90 34.04 45.74 35.44
N PHE A 91 34.08 46.00 34.13
CA PHE A 91 34.65 47.21 33.59
C PHE A 91 33.80 48.43 33.98
N PHE A 92 32.48 48.37 33.79
CA PHE A 92 31.56 49.43 34.19
C PHE A 92 31.64 49.72 35.70
N GLU A 93 31.67 48.68 36.53
CA GLU A 93 31.78 48.82 37.98
C GLU A 93 33.09 49.50 38.40
N ARG A 94 34.20 49.06 37.82
CA ARG A 94 35.52 49.58 38.17
C ARG A 94 35.72 51.03 37.73
N TYR A 95 35.28 51.37 36.51
CA TYR A 95 35.60 52.66 35.91
C TYR A 95 34.51 53.73 36.11
N ILE A 96 33.26 53.34 36.32
CA ILE A 96 32.14 54.30 36.43
C ILE A 96 31.55 54.30 37.84
N SER A 97 31.13 53.14 38.37
CA SER A 97 30.38 53.12 39.65
C SER A 97 31.26 53.40 40.87
N MET A 98 32.45 52.79 40.96
CA MET A 98 33.35 52.97 42.10
C MET A 98 33.80 54.43 42.34
N PRO A 99 34.20 55.21 41.32
CA PRO A 99 34.56 56.62 41.51
C PRO A 99 33.41 57.48 42.03
N ILE A 100 32.20 57.29 41.49
CA ILE A 100 31.00 58.02 41.90
C ILE A 100 30.67 57.72 43.37
N TRP A 101 30.73 56.45 43.75
CA TRP A 101 30.48 56.01 45.11
C TRP A 101 31.48 56.63 46.11
N LYS A 102 32.77 56.60 45.79
CA LYS A 102 33.83 57.19 46.63
C LYS A 102 33.64 58.70 46.82
N TRP A 103 33.26 59.41 45.76
CA TRP A 103 32.98 60.84 45.82
C TRP A 103 31.84 61.16 46.81
N HIS A 104 30.77 60.37 46.78
CA HIS A 104 29.61 60.59 47.66
C HIS A 104 29.94 60.34 49.14
N GLN A 105 30.71 59.30 49.45
CA GLN A 105 31.11 58.99 50.83
C GLN A 105 31.99 60.09 51.44
N ASN A 106 32.89 60.68 50.65
CA ASN A 106 33.76 61.76 51.13
C ASN A 106 32.95 63.01 51.50
N LYS A 107 31.95 63.36 50.68
CA LYS A 107 31.07 64.52 50.91
C LYS A 107 30.26 64.44 52.21
N LEU A 108 29.87 63.23 52.62
CA LEU A 108 29.14 63.01 53.88
C LEU A 108 30.04 63.21 55.09
N LYS A 109 31.28 62.72 55.05
CA LYS A 109 32.24 62.85 56.17
C LYS A 109 32.56 64.31 56.49
N GLU A 110 32.68 65.16 55.48
CA GLU A 110 32.96 66.59 55.66
C GLU A 110 31.85 67.35 56.37
N LYS A 111 30.58 66.96 56.18
CA LYS A 111 29.43 67.62 56.81
C LYS A 111 29.35 67.35 58.31
N PHE A 112 29.64 66.13 58.74
CA PHE A 112 29.61 65.76 60.17
C PHE A 112 30.66 66.49 60.99
N ALA A 113 31.87 66.66 60.45
CA ALA A 113 32.97 67.34 61.15
C ALA A 113 32.74 68.85 61.39
N LYS A 114 31.78 69.48 60.68
CA LYS A 114 31.44 70.90 60.88
C LYS A 114 30.49 71.12 62.05
N LEU A 115 29.55 70.20 62.27
CA LEU A 115 28.53 70.33 63.32
C LEU A 115 29.10 70.20 64.73
N GLU A 116 30.17 69.45 64.89
CA GLU A 116 30.76 69.14 66.21
C GLU A 116 31.53 70.31 66.85
N LYS A 117 31.79 71.41 66.10
CA LYS A 117 32.63 72.54 66.57
C LYS A 117 31.85 73.72 67.17
N GLU A 118 30.53 73.76 67.07
CA GLU A 118 29.75 74.98 67.37
C GLU A 118 29.21 75.08 68.82
N GLU A 119 29.45 74.12 69.72
CA GLU A 119 28.62 73.94 70.93
C GLU A 119 29.38 73.94 72.29
N ILE A 120 29.98 75.07 72.76
CA ILE A 120 30.43 75.22 74.18
C ILE A 120 30.33 76.69 74.68
N PHE A 121 29.41 77.02 75.61
CA PHE A 121 29.42 78.28 76.41
C PHE A 121 29.09 78.06 77.91
N LEU A 122 29.79 78.81 78.79
CA LEU A 122 29.89 78.73 80.26
C LEU A 122 28.68 79.40 80.99
N GLY A 123 28.11 78.85 82.06
CA GLY A 123 28.62 78.88 83.43
C GLY A 123 27.75 79.73 84.38
N SER A 124 27.54 81.01 84.07
CA SER A 124 26.81 81.96 84.93
C SER A 124 25.34 82.20 84.55
N GLU A 125 24.96 81.95 83.29
CA GLU A 125 23.54 81.92 82.88
C GLU A 125 22.83 80.66 83.39
N ARG A 126 23.59 79.59 83.66
CA ARG A 126 23.13 78.27 84.08
C ARG A 126 22.25 78.33 85.32
N ASP A 127 22.61 79.11 86.33
CA ASP A 127 21.88 79.10 87.61
C ASP A 127 20.53 79.85 87.53
N LYS A 128 20.45 80.90 86.70
CA LYS A 128 19.17 81.53 86.34
C LYS A 128 18.30 80.56 85.58
N TYR A 129 18.84 79.90 84.56
CA TYR A 129 18.10 78.88 83.81
C TYR A 129 17.68 77.70 84.71
N LEU A 130 18.52 77.24 85.65
CA LEU A 130 18.19 76.13 86.55
C LEU A 130 17.04 76.45 87.51
N SER A 131 16.96 77.68 88.04
CA SER A 131 15.84 78.08 88.90
C SER A 131 14.53 78.24 88.11
N SER A 132 14.59 78.79 86.89
CA SER A 132 13.47 78.81 85.95
C SER A 132 13.04 77.39 85.55
N ILE A 133 13.99 76.50 85.25
CA ILE A 133 13.77 75.08 84.94
C ILE A 133 13.09 74.38 86.12
N SER A 134 13.48 74.67 87.37
CA SER A 134 12.86 74.07 88.55
C SER A 134 11.39 74.46 88.71
N ASN A 135 11.05 75.74 88.53
CA ASN A 135 9.66 76.21 88.60
C ASN A 135 8.82 75.71 87.43
N ILE A 136 9.39 75.66 86.23
CA ILE A 136 8.77 75.04 85.06
C ILE A 136 8.51 73.55 85.36
N ARG A 137 9.49 72.79 85.86
CA ARG A 137 9.33 71.37 86.24
C ARG A 137 8.18 71.14 87.21
N LYS A 138 8.00 71.98 88.24
CA LYS A 138 6.89 71.84 89.20
C LYS A 138 5.51 72.05 88.54
N LYS A 139 5.38 73.04 87.66
CA LYS A 139 4.14 73.26 86.89
C LYS A 139 3.91 72.15 85.87
N THR A 140 4.97 71.70 85.19
CA THR A 140 4.92 70.62 84.21
C THR A 140 4.46 69.33 84.89
N LYS A 141 4.98 69.01 86.08
CA LYS A 141 4.59 67.81 86.82
C LYS A 141 3.13 67.79 87.24
N LYS A 142 2.56 68.93 87.65
CA LYS A 142 1.12 69.05 87.92
C LYS A 142 0.27 68.89 86.66
N LEU A 143 0.70 69.53 85.56
CA LEU A 143 0.01 69.38 84.27
C LEU A 143 0.12 67.94 83.74
N GLU A 144 1.25 67.26 83.93
CA GLU A 144 1.44 65.85 83.59
C GLU A 144 0.51 64.94 84.40
N GLU A 145 0.32 65.20 85.70
CA GLU A 145 -0.64 64.48 86.54
C GLU A 145 -2.10 64.70 86.09
N GLU A 146 -2.47 65.92 85.69
CA GLU A 146 -3.80 66.20 85.13
C GLU A 146 -3.98 65.57 83.73
N LEU A 147 -2.97 65.64 82.86
CA LEU A 147 -2.98 65.01 81.55
C LEU A 147 -3.07 63.49 81.66
N THR A 148 -2.30 62.86 82.55
CA THR A 148 -2.34 61.41 82.73
C THR A 148 -3.69 60.94 83.25
N ASN A 149 -4.35 61.71 84.13
CA ASN A 149 -5.70 61.39 84.59
C ASN A 149 -6.75 61.54 83.47
N ILE A 150 -6.64 62.55 82.61
CA ILE A 150 -7.49 62.74 81.43
C ILE A 150 -7.23 61.63 80.40
N ASP A 151 -5.96 61.30 80.14
CA ASP A 151 -5.56 60.25 79.22
C ASP A 151 -6.05 58.88 79.69
N LEU A 152 -5.95 58.57 80.98
CA LEU A 152 -6.49 57.32 81.55
C LEU A 152 -8.01 57.21 81.37
N ALA A 153 -8.75 58.30 81.61
CA ALA A 153 -10.20 58.34 81.42
C ALA A 153 -10.60 58.24 79.93
N THR A 154 -9.77 58.78 79.04
CA THR A 154 -9.99 58.75 77.59
C THR A 154 -9.64 57.37 77.02
N GLN A 155 -8.53 56.77 77.48
CA GLN A 155 -8.13 55.40 77.16
C GLN A 155 -9.20 54.40 77.58
N THR A 156 -9.75 54.50 78.79
CA THR A 156 -10.84 53.59 79.22
C THR A 156 -12.12 53.74 78.40
N LYS A 157 -12.43 54.94 77.88
CA LYS A 157 -13.55 55.12 76.95
C LYS A 157 -13.25 54.53 75.57
N ILE A 158 -12.04 54.72 75.07
CA ILE A 158 -11.58 54.18 73.78
C ILE A 158 -11.56 52.65 73.83
N GLU A 159 -11.02 52.05 74.90
CA GLU A 159 -10.98 50.60 75.09
C GLU A 159 -12.39 49.99 75.15
N LYS A 160 -13.34 50.64 75.85
CA LYS A 160 -14.74 50.21 75.84
C LYS A 160 -15.39 50.31 74.45
N ALA A 161 -15.09 51.36 73.69
CA ALA A 161 -15.60 51.50 72.33
C ALA A 161 -15.01 50.43 71.39
N ILE A 162 -13.70 50.19 71.46
CA ILE A 162 -13.00 49.15 70.70
C ILE A 162 -13.58 47.77 71.02
N LYS A 163 -13.78 47.47 72.31
CA LYS A 163 -14.35 46.18 72.73
C LYS A 163 -15.77 45.97 72.18
N ASN A 164 -16.61 47.00 72.24
CA ASN A 164 -17.97 46.93 71.70
C ASN A 164 -17.99 46.77 70.16
N GLU A 165 -17.07 47.42 69.44
CA GLU A 165 -16.94 47.21 67.98
C GLU A 165 -16.39 45.83 67.63
N GLN A 166 -15.41 45.32 68.40
CA GLN A 166 -14.89 43.97 68.22
C GLN A 166 -15.98 42.91 68.43
N GLU A 167 -16.84 43.06 69.44
CA GLU A 167 -17.97 42.16 69.68
C GLU A 167 -18.98 42.20 68.52
N LYS A 168 -19.28 43.39 67.96
CA LYS A 168 -20.12 43.52 66.77
C LYS A 168 -19.49 42.87 65.54
N PHE A 169 -18.18 43.06 65.34
CA PHE A 169 -17.47 42.48 64.20
C PHE A 169 -17.41 40.96 64.26
N GLU A 170 -17.18 40.36 65.44
CA GLU A 170 -17.20 38.90 65.59
C GLU A 170 -18.63 38.34 65.37
N GLN A 171 -19.68 39.01 65.86
CA GLN A 171 -21.07 38.61 65.57
C GLN A 171 -21.40 38.67 64.07
N GLU A 172 -20.94 39.70 63.37
CA GLU A 172 -21.16 39.85 61.92
C GLU A 172 -20.37 38.82 61.11
N LYS A 173 -19.14 38.53 61.52
CA LYS A 173 -18.30 37.47 60.94
C LYS A 173 -18.90 36.08 61.13
N GLU A 174 -19.45 35.77 62.30
CA GLU A 174 -20.17 34.51 62.53
C GLU A 174 -21.40 34.38 61.63
N ARG A 175 -22.19 35.45 61.49
CA ARG A 175 -23.32 35.48 60.55
C ARG A 175 -22.90 35.26 59.10
N LEU A 176 -21.84 35.95 58.66
CA LEU A 176 -21.34 35.83 57.29
C LEU A 176 -20.80 34.42 57.00
N ASN A 177 -20.11 33.81 57.97
CA ASN A 177 -19.63 32.44 57.86
C ASN A 177 -20.79 31.44 57.75
N ALA A 178 -21.85 31.61 58.54
CA ALA A 178 -23.04 30.77 58.44
C ALA A 178 -23.72 30.90 57.06
N ASP A 179 -23.86 32.12 56.53
CA ASP A 179 -24.43 32.36 55.19
C ASP A 179 -23.57 31.75 54.07
N ILE A 180 -22.24 31.83 54.19
CA ILE A 180 -21.31 31.19 53.25
C ILE A 180 -21.48 29.68 53.28
N GLU A 181 -21.56 29.08 54.47
CA GLU A 181 -21.73 27.63 54.62
C GLU A 181 -23.06 27.15 54.01
N ILE A 182 -24.15 27.89 54.22
CA ILE A 182 -25.45 27.60 53.61
C ILE A 182 -25.37 27.67 52.07
N ARG A 183 -24.72 28.70 51.51
CA ARG A 183 -24.55 28.85 50.06
C ARG A 183 -23.67 27.74 49.46
N LEU A 184 -22.63 27.33 50.17
CA LEU A 184 -21.76 26.23 49.73
C LEU A 184 -22.54 24.91 49.69
N LYS A 185 -23.31 24.58 50.74
CA LYS A 185 -24.17 23.38 50.74
C LYS A 185 -25.19 23.40 49.61
N ALA A 186 -25.86 24.53 49.39
CA ALA A 186 -26.82 24.67 48.28
C ALA A 186 -26.17 24.46 46.91
N LYS A 187 -24.93 24.94 46.72
CA LYS A 187 -24.16 24.74 45.48
C LYS A 187 -23.67 23.30 45.33
N GLU A 188 -23.27 22.63 46.41
CA GLU A 188 -22.92 21.21 46.40
C GLU A 188 -24.11 20.35 45.97
N ASP A 189 -25.31 20.62 46.50
CA ASP A 189 -26.53 19.92 46.13
C ASP A 189 -26.93 20.16 44.66
N GLU A 190 -26.78 21.39 44.17
CA GLU A 190 -27.02 21.73 42.76
C GLU A 190 -26.06 20.97 41.82
N ILE A 191 -24.76 20.96 42.14
CA ILE A 191 -23.73 20.22 41.39
C ILE A 191 -24.04 18.72 41.42
N LYS A 192 -24.45 18.18 42.56
CA LYS A 192 -24.79 16.76 42.69
C LYS A 192 -25.98 16.40 41.81
N LYS A 193 -27.03 17.23 41.80
CA LYS A 193 -28.20 17.02 40.95
C LYS A 193 -27.86 17.06 39.46
N GLN A 194 -27.04 18.04 39.03
CA GLN A 194 -26.59 18.13 37.64
C GLN A 194 -25.78 16.89 37.23
N LYS A 195 -24.86 16.42 38.08
CA LYS A 195 -24.09 15.20 37.83
C LYS A 195 -24.99 13.97 37.73
N ASP A 196 -25.98 13.84 38.59
CA ASP A 196 -26.91 12.71 38.55
C ASP A 196 -27.74 12.72 37.26
N GLU A 197 -28.20 13.89 36.79
CA GLU A 197 -28.90 14.05 35.51
C GLU A 197 -28.00 13.71 34.30
N GLU A 198 -26.75 14.17 34.29
CA GLU A 198 -25.76 13.82 33.26
C GLU A 198 -25.48 12.32 33.23
N ILE A 199 -25.31 11.69 34.40
CA ILE A 199 -25.08 10.23 34.52
C ILE A 199 -26.28 9.46 33.96
N ILE A 200 -27.51 9.89 34.23
CA ILE A 200 -28.72 9.26 33.67
C ILE A 200 -28.73 9.39 32.15
N ASN A 201 -28.42 10.56 31.61
CA ASN A 201 -28.42 10.80 30.17
C ASN A 201 -27.33 9.98 29.46
N VAL A 202 -26.11 9.94 30.02
CA VAL A 202 -25.00 9.11 29.51
C VAL A 202 -25.38 7.63 29.53
N LYS A 203 -26.00 7.12 30.61
CA LYS A 203 -26.47 5.73 30.67
C LYS A 203 -27.51 5.41 29.60
N LYS A 204 -28.40 6.36 29.29
CA LYS A 204 -29.40 6.19 28.22
C LYS A 204 -28.74 6.10 26.85
N LEU A 205 -27.83 7.03 26.53
CA LEU A 205 -27.07 7.02 25.28
C LEU A 205 -26.22 5.75 25.12
N LEU A 206 -25.66 5.25 26.22
CA LEU A 206 -24.85 4.03 26.21
C LEU A 206 -25.70 2.80 25.89
N LYS A 207 -26.93 2.70 26.44
CA LYS A 207 -27.89 1.64 26.08
C LYS A 207 -28.33 1.73 24.60
N GLU A 208 -28.65 2.92 24.12
CA GLU A 208 -29.02 3.13 22.71
C GLU A 208 -27.87 2.74 21.77
N SER A 209 -26.63 3.06 22.14
CA SER A 209 -25.43 2.66 21.40
C SER A 209 -25.22 1.14 21.42
N GLU A 210 -25.44 0.47 22.54
CA GLU A 210 -25.36 -0.99 22.65
C GLU A 210 -26.41 -1.70 21.80
N GLU A 211 -27.66 -1.21 21.81
CA GLU A 211 -28.75 -1.71 20.97
C GLU A 211 -28.43 -1.54 19.48
N LEU A 212 -27.92 -0.38 19.08
CA LEU A 212 -27.50 -0.11 17.71
C LEU A 212 -26.36 -1.04 17.30
N ASN A 213 -25.38 -1.24 18.18
CA ASN A 213 -24.23 -2.10 17.90
C ASN A 213 -24.66 -3.57 17.73
N ASN A 214 -25.56 -4.06 18.59
CA ASN A 214 -26.14 -5.39 18.48
C ASN A 214 -26.94 -5.56 17.18
N LYS A 215 -27.72 -4.55 16.77
CA LYS A 215 -28.46 -4.56 15.50
C LYS A 215 -27.52 -4.60 14.29
N THR A 216 -26.45 -3.81 14.32
CA THR A 216 -25.43 -3.80 13.27
C THR A 216 -24.71 -5.14 13.19
N LYS A 217 -24.37 -5.75 14.33
CA LYS A 217 -23.76 -7.08 14.40
C LYS A 217 -24.66 -8.15 13.79
N ASN A 218 -25.93 -8.19 14.16
CA ASN A 218 -26.90 -9.15 13.60
C ASN A 218 -27.08 -8.97 12.08
N ASN A 219 -27.12 -7.73 11.60
CA ASN A 219 -27.19 -7.45 10.16
C ASN A 219 -25.93 -7.91 9.42
N LEU A 220 -24.75 -7.75 10.03
CA LEU A 220 -23.48 -8.21 9.47
C LEU A 220 -23.43 -9.74 9.37
N GLU A 221 -23.84 -10.45 10.42
CA GLU A 221 -23.92 -11.93 10.44
C GLU A 221 -24.90 -12.44 9.37
N LYS A 222 -26.05 -11.77 9.20
CA LYS A 222 -27.01 -12.09 8.13
C LYS A 222 -26.40 -11.89 6.74
N LEU A 223 -25.76 -10.74 6.49
CA LEU A 223 -25.09 -10.46 5.21
C LEU A 223 -23.96 -11.46 4.90
N GLN A 224 -23.21 -11.89 5.92
CA GLN A 224 -22.18 -12.91 5.76
C GLN A 224 -22.78 -14.26 5.36
N THR A 225 -23.89 -14.65 6.00
CA THR A 225 -24.62 -15.88 5.69
C THR A 225 -25.19 -15.84 4.27
N ASP A 226 -25.83 -14.74 3.89
CA ASP A 226 -26.38 -14.56 2.54
C ASP A 226 -25.29 -14.61 1.47
N ASN A 227 -24.12 -14.02 1.73
CA ASN A 227 -22.96 -14.08 0.81
C ASN A 227 -22.39 -15.50 0.70
N GLN A 228 -22.32 -16.24 1.81
CA GLN A 228 -21.89 -17.65 1.79
C GLN A 228 -22.84 -18.52 0.98
N ASN A 229 -24.16 -18.35 1.16
CA ASN A 229 -25.17 -19.07 0.38
C ASN A 229 -25.06 -18.75 -1.11
N PHE A 230 -24.94 -17.46 -1.47
CA PHE A 230 -24.76 -17.04 -2.86
C PHE A 230 -23.51 -17.65 -3.51
N ARG A 231 -22.39 -17.74 -2.76
CA ARG A 231 -21.16 -18.39 -3.25
C ARG A 231 -21.37 -19.89 -3.47
N GLN A 232 -22.07 -20.57 -2.58
CA GLN A 232 -22.38 -22.00 -2.72
C GLN A 232 -23.26 -22.26 -3.95
N ASP A 233 -24.29 -21.45 -4.17
CA ASP A 233 -25.14 -21.55 -5.36
C ASP A 233 -24.35 -21.36 -6.66
N LEU A 234 -23.41 -20.40 -6.69
CA LEU A 234 -22.52 -20.21 -7.83
C LEU A 234 -21.60 -21.41 -8.05
N ILE A 235 -21.01 -21.96 -6.99
CA ILE A 235 -20.15 -23.15 -7.07
C ILE A 235 -20.93 -24.32 -7.66
N GLN A 236 -22.12 -24.62 -7.12
CA GLN A 236 -22.97 -25.70 -7.63
C GLN A 236 -23.35 -25.51 -9.10
N LYS A 237 -23.66 -24.27 -9.50
CA LYS A 237 -23.96 -23.94 -10.90
C LYS A 237 -22.77 -24.21 -11.82
N TYR A 238 -21.55 -23.83 -11.42
CA TYR A 238 -20.34 -24.07 -12.20
C TYR A 238 -19.94 -25.55 -12.22
N GLU A 239 -20.03 -26.26 -11.09
CA GLU A 239 -19.77 -27.69 -11.03
C GLU A 239 -20.68 -28.49 -11.96
N LYS A 240 -21.98 -28.14 -11.98
CA LYS A 240 -22.94 -28.73 -12.92
C LYS A 240 -22.54 -28.45 -14.37
N GLY A 241 -22.18 -27.21 -14.69
CA GLY A 241 -21.74 -26.84 -16.04
C GLY A 241 -20.44 -27.54 -16.48
N ILE A 242 -19.50 -27.76 -15.56
CA ILE A 242 -18.28 -28.53 -15.81
C ILE A 242 -18.63 -29.99 -16.09
N SER A 243 -19.49 -30.61 -15.27
CA SER A 243 -19.94 -32.00 -15.48
C SER A 243 -20.61 -32.19 -16.84
N GLU A 244 -21.49 -31.28 -17.25
CA GLU A 244 -22.15 -31.32 -18.57
C GLU A 244 -21.13 -31.22 -19.71
N LYS A 245 -20.07 -30.41 -19.55
CA LYS A 245 -18.99 -30.29 -20.54
C LYS A 245 -18.07 -31.51 -20.57
N ASP A 246 -17.79 -32.12 -19.42
CA ASP A 246 -17.02 -33.36 -19.36
C ASP A 246 -17.75 -34.50 -20.06
N ASP A 247 -19.07 -34.60 -19.90
CA ASP A 247 -19.90 -35.56 -20.63
C ASP A 247 -19.86 -35.33 -22.15
N GLU A 248 -19.93 -34.07 -22.59
CA GLU A 248 -19.81 -33.69 -24.01
C GLU A 248 -18.43 -34.08 -24.58
N VAL A 249 -17.34 -33.78 -23.85
CA VAL A 249 -15.98 -34.14 -24.23
C VAL A 249 -15.81 -35.65 -24.32
N ASN A 250 -16.36 -36.40 -23.37
CA ASN A 250 -16.31 -37.86 -23.38
C ASN A 250 -17.09 -38.46 -24.56
N ALA A 251 -18.24 -37.90 -24.91
CA ALA A 251 -19.00 -38.30 -26.10
C ALA A 251 -18.20 -38.07 -27.39
N ILE A 252 -17.59 -36.88 -27.55
CA ILE A 252 -16.74 -36.55 -28.70
C ILE A 252 -15.53 -37.49 -28.78
N ARG A 253 -14.90 -37.81 -27.63
CA ARG A 253 -13.76 -38.73 -27.57
C ARG A 253 -14.13 -40.12 -28.09
N LYS A 254 -15.29 -40.64 -27.67
CA LYS A 254 -15.80 -41.93 -28.14
C LYS A 254 -16.06 -41.92 -29.65
N THR A 255 -16.70 -40.88 -30.17
CA THR A 255 -16.94 -40.73 -31.62
C THR A 255 -15.62 -40.68 -32.41
N ASN A 256 -14.60 -39.98 -31.90
CA ASN A 256 -13.28 -39.92 -32.53
C ASN A 256 -12.58 -41.28 -32.55
N GLU A 257 -12.70 -42.09 -31.49
CA GLU A 257 -12.18 -43.46 -31.46
C GLU A 257 -12.89 -44.36 -32.49
N GLU A 258 -14.22 -44.26 -32.59
CA GLU A 258 -15.00 -44.99 -33.61
C GLU A 258 -14.58 -44.60 -35.04
N LEU A 259 -14.40 -43.30 -35.31
CA LEU A 259 -13.93 -42.81 -36.61
C LEU A 259 -12.51 -43.27 -36.91
N LYS A 260 -11.61 -43.26 -35.93
CA LYS A 260 -10.23 -43.75 -36.08
C LYS A 260 -10.20 -45.25 -36.43
N ASN A 261 -11.05 -46.05 -35.79
CA ASN A 261 -11.18 -47.47 -36.11
C ASN A 261 -11.72 -47.68 -37.54
N LYS A 262 -12.71 -46.90 -37.97
CA LYS A 262 -13.21 -46.93 -39.36
C LYS A 262 -12.12 -46.56 -40.36
N LEU A 263 -11.35 -45.50 -40.09
CA LEU A 263 -10.24 -45.07 -40.95
C LEU A 263 -9.20 -46.19 -41.11
N THR A 264 -8.83 -46.83 -39.99
CA THR A 264 -7.89 -47.95 -39.98
C THR A 264 -8.39 -49.13 -40.82
N ASN A 265 -9.70 -49.42 -40.76
CA ASN A 265 -10.30 -50.44 -41.62
C ASN A 265 -10.23 -50.07 -43.11
N TYR A 266 -10.56 -48.82 -43.46
CA TYR A 266 -10.45 -48.36 -44.85
C TYR A 266 -9.00 -48.38 -45.36
N GLU A 267 -8.02 -47.99 -44.55
CA GLU A 267 -6.60 -48.11 -44.91
C GLU A 267 -6.20 -49.56 -45.19
N ASN A 268 -6.70 -50.52 -44.41
CA ASN A 268 -6.43 -51.95 -44.63
C ASN A 268 -7.12 -52.48 -45.90
N GLU A 269 -8.35 -52.04 -46.18
CA GLU A 269 -9.03 -52.39 -47.44
C GLU A 269 -8.31 -51.80 -48.65
N PHE A 270 -7.85 -50.55 -48.56
CA PHE A 270 -7.10 -49.90 -49.61
C PHE A 270 -5.77 -50.62 -49.91
N LYS A 271 -5.01 -51.02 -48.88
CA LYS A 271 -3.80 -51.84 -49.06
C LYS A 271 -4.09 -53.17 -49.77
N LYS A 272 -5.20 -53.85 -49.46
CA LYS A 272 -5.60 -55.08 -50.15
C LYS A 272 -5.88 -54.84 -51.63
N LEU A 273 -6.52 -53.71 -51.96
CA LEU A 273 -6.78 -53.31 -53.34
C LEU A 273 -5.49 -52.99 -54.09
N GLU A 274 -4.54 -52.27 -53.47
CA GLU A 274 -3.22 -52.02 -54.06
C GLU A 274 -2.45 -53.33 -54.33
N GLU A 275 -2.49 -54.28 -53.40
CA GLU A 275 -1.89 -55.61 -53.60
C GLU A 275 -2.58 -56.42 -54.70
N PHE A 276 -3.91 -56.26 -54.85
CA PHE A 276 -4.66 -56.89 -55.93
C PHE A 276 -4.28 -56.29 -57.29
N GLU A 277 -4.28 -54.96 -57.42
CA GLU A 277 -3.90 -54.25 -58.65
C GLU A 277 -2.45 -54.57 -59.04
N LYS A 278 -1.55 -54.66 -58.08
CA LYS A 278 -0.16 -55.07 -58.32
C LYS A 278 -0.07 -56.50 -58.85
N ARG A 279 -0.80 -57.45 -58.25
CA ARG A 279 -0.86 -58.84 -58.72
C ARG A 279 -1.47 -58.95 -60.12
N GLU A 280 -2.52 -58.19 -60.40
CA GLU A 280 -3.15 -58.15 -61.73
C GLU A 280 -2.18 -57.60 -62.78
N LYS A 281 -1.48 -56.50 -62.48
CA LYS A 281 -0.43 -55.95 -63.37
C LYS A 281 0.73 -56.92 -63.58
N GLU A 282 1.20 -57.61 -62.54
CA GLU A 282 2.25 -58.63 -62.65
C GLU A 282 1.78 -59.82 -63.49
N THR A 283 0.55 -60.28 -63.28
CA THR A 283 -0.07 -61.38 -64.05
C THR A 283 -0.20 -61.00 -65.53
N ASN A 284 -0.70 -59.81 -65.83
CA ASN A 284 -0.82 -59.29 -67.18
C ASN A 284 0.56 -59.13 -67.85
N ARG A 285 1.57 -58.65 -67.10
CA ARG A 285 2.96 -58.56 -67.58
C ARG A 285 3.55 -59.94 -67.88
N MET A 286 3.30 -60.94 -67.04
CA MET A 286 3.73 -62.32 -67.26
C MET A 286 3.06 -62.93 -68.49
N PHE A 287 1.77 -62.67 -68.71
CA PHE A 287 1.07 -63.10 -69.91
C PHE A 287 1.62 -62.44 -71.18
N GLU A 288 1.87 -61.14 -71.18
CA GLU A 288 2.49 -60.45 -72.31
C GLU A 288 3.90 -60.99 -72.62
N LEU A 289 4.70 -61.32 -71.59
CA LEU A 289 6.00 -61.97 -71.78
C LEU A 289 5.89 -63.38 -72.34
N GLN A 290 4.96 -64.20 -71.84
CA GLN A 290 4.70 -65.54 -72.37
C GLN A 290 4.23 -65.48 -73.83
N LYS A 291 3.30 -64.58 -74.14
CA LYS A 291 2.82 -64.32 -75.50
C LYS A 291 3.99 -63.93 -76.42
N LYS A 292 4.85 -63.02 -75.97
CA LYS A 292 6.03 -62.60 -76.73
C LYS A 292 7.03 -63.74 -76.96
N ASP A 293 7.24 -64.62 -75.98
CA ASP A 293 8.14 -65.77 -76.13
C ASP A 293 7.56 -66.85 -77.05
N ILE A 294 6.24 -67.12 -76.97
CA ILE A 294 5.54 -68.05 -77.88
C ILE A 294 5.57 -67.54 -79.32
N LEU A 295 5.43 -66.22 -79.51
CA LEU A 295 5.30 -65.61 -80.82
C LEU A 295 6.62 -65.08 -81.40
N LYS A 296 7.77 -65.31 -80.75
CA LYS A 296 9.06 -64.71 -81.15
C LYS A 296 9.55 -65.11 -82.54
N ASP A 297 9.11 -66.27 -83.04
CA ASP A 297 9.51 -66.81 -84.35
C ASP A 297 8.59 -66.34 -85.49
N PHE A 298 7.61 -65.50 -85.17
CA PHE A 298 6.64 -64.94 -86.09
C PHE A 298 6.85 -63.44 -86.27
N THR A 299 6.70 -62.99 -87.52
CA THR A 299 6.62 -61.57 -87.86
C THR A 299 5.30 -60.98 -87.34
N ILE A 300 5.23 -59.65 -87.26
CA ILE A 300 4.02 -58.94 -86.82
C ILE A 300 2.81 -59.32 -87.69
N ASP A 301 3.02 -59.52 -88.99
CA ASP A 301 1.95 -59.83 -89.94
C ASP A 301 1.49 -61.29 -89.81
N GLU A 302 2.41 -62.23 -89.61
CA GLU A 302 2.09 -63.62 -89.23
C GLU A 302 1.33 -63.70 -87.89
N ILE A 303 1.75 -62.93 -86.88
CA ILE A 303 1.05 -62.89 -85.57
C ILE A 303 -0.39 -62.44 -85.74
N LYS A 304 -0.63 -61.34 -86.47
CA LYS A 304 -1.99 -60.85 -86.72
C LYS A 304 -2.81 -61.85 -87.53
N PHE A 305 -2.20 -62.53 -88.49
CA PHE A 305 -2.83 -63.60 -89.27
C PHE A 305 -3.29 -64.75 -88.37
N LEU A 306 -2.42 -65.21 -87.46
CA LEU A 306 -2.74 -66.24 -86.47
C LEU A 306 -3.78 -65.77 -85.44
N GLU A 307 -3.74 -64.50 -85.03
CA GLU A 307 -4.74 -63.90 -84.13
C GLU A 307 -6.14 -63.87 -84.77
N ILE A 308 -6.22 -63.62 -86.09
CA ILE A 308 -7.47 -63.65 -86.84
C ILE A 308 -8.02 -65.06 -86.94
N ILE A 309 -7.16 -66.04 -87.24
CA ILE A 309 -7.55 -67.46 -87.22
C ILE A 309 -8.16 -67.82 -85.87
N TYR A 310 -7.52 -67.40 -84.77
CA TYR A 310 -8.02 -67.65 -83.41
C TYR A 310 -9.37 -66.97 -83.13
N LYS A 311 -9.42 -65.63 -83.26
CA LYS A 311 -10.59 -64.83 -82.87
C LYS A 311 -11.85 -65.21 -83.64
N ASN A 312 -11.68 -65.65 -84.90
CA ASN A 312 -12.79 -65.99 -85.77
C ASN A 312 -13.03 -67.51 -85.88
N ASN A 313 -12.27 -68.32 -85.13
CA ASN A 313 -12.38 -69.77 -85.09
C ASN A 313 -12.36 -70.40 -86.51
N ILE A 314 -11.48 -69.91 -87.37
CA ILE A 314 -11.37 -70.36 -88.77
C ILE A 314 -10.87 -71.80 -88.76
N GLN A 315 -11.62 -72.71 -89.38
CA GLN A 315 -11.30 -74.14 -89.37
C GLN A 315 -10.17 -74.46 -90.36
N ASP A 316 -9.42 -75.53 -90.07
CA ASP A 316 -8.61 -76.19 -91.08
C ASP A 316 -9.49 -77.03 -92.02
N ASN A 317 -8.94 -77.50 -93.15
CA ASN A 317 -9.63 -78.20 -94.24
C ASN A 317 -10.42 -77.31 -95.21
N HIS A 318 -9.93 -76.10 -95.47
CA HIS A 318 -10.44 -75.22 -96.52
C HIS A 318 -9.55 -75.30 -97.76
N LEU A 319 -10.14 -75.18 -98.94
CA LEU A 319 -9.38 -74.89 -100.17
C LEU A 319 -8.58 -73.61 -99.98
N TYR A 320 -7.33 -73.58 -100.46
CA TYR A 320 -6.38 -72.48 -100.29
C TYR A 320 -7.01 -71.10 -100.56
N SER A 321 -7.72 -70.96 -101.68
CA SER A 321 -8.40 -69.72 -102.05
C SER A 321 -9.46 -69.31 -101.02
N ASN A 322 -10.30 -70.26 -100.58
CA ASN A 322 -11.38 -70.02 -99.63
C ASN A 322 -10.84 -69.67 -98.25
N PHE A 323 -9.74 -70.31 -97.85
CA PHE A 323 -9.05 -70.01 -96.59
C PHE A 323 -8.53 -68.57 -96.56
N ILE A 324 -7.87 -68.14 -97.65
CA ILE A 324 -7.41 -66.76 -97.82
C ILE A 324 -8.59 -65.79 -97.82
N ASP A 325 -9.68 -66.10 -98.55
CA ASP A 325 -10.88 -65.26 -98.61
C ASP A 325 -11.56 -65.13 -97.25
N GLU A 326 -11.52 -66.17 -96.42
CA GLU A 326 -12.08 -66.15 -95.07
C GLU A 326 -11.26 -65.27 -94.12
N ILE A 327 -9.93 -65.31 -94.22
CA ILE A 327 -9.04 -64.43 -93.46
C ILE A 327 -9.14 -62.98 -93.97
N GLN A 328 -9.27 -62.78 -95.28
CA GLN A 328 -9.38 -61.45 -95.92
C GLN A 328 -10.56 -60.63 -95.40
N LYS A 329 -11.63 -61.27 -94.92
CA LYS A 329 -12.76 -60.58 -94.27
C LYS A 329 -12.35 -59.76 -93.05
N TYR A 330 -11.25 -60.15 -92.39
CA TYR A 330 -10.80 -59.58 -91.12
C TYR A 330 -9.39 -58.95 -91.21
N TYR A 331 -8.72 -59.10 -92.35
CA TYR A 331 -7.37 -58.58 -92.57
C TYR A 331 -7.38 -57.52 -93.68
N SER A 332 -6.87 -56.33 -93.37
CA SER A 332 -6.94 -55.16 -94.25
C SER A 332 -5.90 -55.14 -95.38
N ASN A 333 -4.89 -56.01 -95.35
CA ASN A 333 -3.84 -56.03 -96.38
C ASN A 333 -4.35 -56.67 -97.68
N LYS A 334 -3.58 -56.51 -98.76
CA LYS A 334 -3.95 -57.09 -100.05
C LYS A 334 -3.91 -58.61 -99.96
N ARG A 335 -4.75 -59.28 -100.74
CA ARG A 335 -4.78 -60.75 -100.86
C ARG A 335 -3.39 -61.36 -101.06
N MET A 336 -2.56 -60.71 -101.90
CA MET A 336 -1.18 -61.12 -102.16
C MET A 336 -0.31 -61.16 -100.89
N ASP A 337 -0.54 -60.24 -99.94
CA ASP A 337 0.20 -60.20 -98.67
C ASP A 337 -0.24 -61.37 -97.76
N LEU A 338 -1.54 -61.71 -97.75
CA LEU A 338 -2.07 -62.87 -97.02
C LEU A 338 -1.55 -64.20 -97.57
N GLU A 339 -1.49 -64.31 -98.90
CA GLU A 339 -0.96 -65.49 -99.57
C GLU A 339 0.51 -65.69 -99.23
N LYS A 340 1.30 -64.61 -99.23
CA LYS A 340 2.70 -64.65 -98.80
C LYS A 340 2.86 -65.06 -97.33
N ILE A 341 2.07 -64.48 -96.42
CA ILE A 341 2.09 -64.86 -94.99
C ILE A 341 1.73 -66.34 -94.82
N LEU A 342 0.74 -66.84 -95.57
CA LEU A 342 0.35 -68.24 -95.53
C LEU A 342 1.47 -69.16 -96.07
N GLU A 343 2.14 -68.77 -97.15
CA GLU A 343 3.31 -69.48 -97.68
C GLU A 343 4.45 -69.52 -96.66
N ASP A 344 4.78 -68.40 -96.01
CA ASP A 344 5.80 -68.32 -94.96
C ASP A 344 5.46 -69.26 -93.78
N LEU A 345 4.18 -69.32 -93.37
CA LEU A 345 3.70 -70.24 -92.33
C LEU A 345 3.72 -71.71 -92.77
N ILE A 346 3.54 -71.98 -94.06
CA ILE A 346 3.68 -73.33 -94.64
C ILE A 346 5.15 -73.76 -94.66
N GLU A 347 6.06 -72.88 -95.06
CA GLU A 347 7.50 -73.14 -95.07
C GLU A 347 8.02 -73.42 -93.66
N LYS A 348 7.55 -72.66 -92.68
CA LYS A 348 7.82 -72.88 -91.24
C LYS A 348 7.13 -74.12 -90.66
N LYS A 349 6.35 -74.86 -91.45
CA LYS A 349 5.62 -76.10 -91.09
C LYS A 349 4.55 -75.91 -90.01
N PHE A 350 4.08 -74.68 -89.80
CA PHE A 350 2.97 -74.40 -88.89
C PHE A 350 1.63 -74.68 -89.57
N ILE A 351 1.59 -74.50 -90.89
CA ILE A 351 0.45 -74.86 -91.75
C ILE A 351 0.96 -75.82 -92.81
N THR A 352 0.10 -76.70 -93.33
CA THR A 352 0.43 -77.60 -94.43
C THR A 352 -0.61 -77.47 -95.53
N SER A 353 -0.17 -77.57 -96.79
CA SER A 353 -1.06 -77.63 -97.95
C SER A 353 -0.97 -79.02 -98.58
N ASN A 354 -2.09 -79.75 -98.61
CA ASN A 354 -2.16 -81.06 -99.25
C ASN A 354 -3.36 -81.08 -100.21
N GLY A 355 -3.09 -81.31 -101.51
CA GLY A 355 -4.13 -81.29 -102.54
C GLY A 355 -4.86 -79.95 -102.68
N GLY A 356 -4.23 -78.83 -102.31
CA GLY A 356 -4.84 -77.50 -102.30
C GLY A 356 -5.69 -77.20 -101.07
N TYR A 357 -5.76 -78.10 -100.09
CA TYR A 357 -6.42 -77.88 -98.81
C TYR A 357 -5.40 -77.48 -97.74
N ILE A 358 -5.77 -76.50 -96.92
CA ILE A 358 -4.98 -76.00 -95.79
C ILE A 358 -5.29 -76.80 -94.54
N TYR A 359 -4.26 -77.35 -93.91
CA TYR A 359 -4.34 -78.04 -92.62
C TYR A 359 -3.42 -77.40 -91.59
N TYR A 360 -3.93 -77.23 -90.38
CA TYR A 360 -3.13 -76.75 -89.26
C TYR A 360 -2.23 -77.87 -88.76
N ALA A 361 -0.94 -77.58 -88.54
CA ALA A 361 -0.10 -78.50 -87.80
C ALA A 361 -0.68 -78.67 -86.39
N LYS A 362 -0.57 -79.86 -85.79
CA LYS A 362 -1.06 -80.11 -84.43
C LYS A 362 -0.52 -79.07 -83.44
N ASP A 363 0.74 -78.68 -83.63
CA ASP A 363 1.44 -77.73 -82.78
C ASP A 363 0.94 -76.29 -82.93
N ILE A 364 0.40 -75.89 -84.11
CA ILE A 364 -0.10 -74.52 -84.30
C ILE A 364 -1.41 -74.28 -83.56
N LYS A 365 -2.31 -75.28 -83.48
CA LYS A 365 -3.58 -75.16 -82.72
C LYS A 365 -3.30 -74.90 -81.25
N ASP A 366 -2.38 -75.68 -80.67
CA ASP A 366 -1.95 -75.52 -79.28
C ASP A 366 -1.22 -74.18 -79.06
N LEU A 367 -0.40 -73.76 -80.03
CA LEU A 367 0.35 -72.50 -79.98
C LEU A 367 -0.58 -71.28 -80.01
N ILE A 368 -1.50 -71.24 -80.97
CA ILE A 368 -2.49 -70.17 -81.12
C ILE A 368 -3.37 -70.09 -79.86
N TYR A 369 -3.84 -71.24 -79.35
CA TYR A 369 -4.63 -71.29 -78.13
C TYR A 369 -3.84 -70.77 -76.92
N LYS A 370 -2.58 -71.18 -76.75
CA LYS A 370 -1.73 -70.66 -75.65
C LYS A 370 -1.41 -69.17 -75.79
N ALA A 371 -1.21 -68.67 -77.01
CA ALA A 371 -0.84 -67.28 -77.26
C ALA A 371 -2.00 -66.28 -77.12
N PHE A 372 -3.24 -66.69 -77.41
CA PHE A 372 -4.37 -65.78 -77.53
C PHE A 372 -5.56 -66.07 -76.59
N LYS A 373 -5.58 -67.18 -75.85
CA LYS A 373 -6.71 -67.55 -74.97
C LYS A 373 -7.02 -66.54 -73.87
N ASN A 374 -6.01 -65.86 -73.32
CA ASN A 374 -6.19 -65.05 -72.11
C ASN A 374 -6.51 -63.58 -72.38
N ASN A 375 -6.88 -63.22 -73.61
CA ASN A 375 -7.25 -61.84 -73.98
C ASN A 375 -8.77 -61.55 -73.86
N TYR A 376 -9.53 -62.42 -73.20
CA TYR A 376 -10.97 -62.24 -72.93
C TYR A 376 -11.35 -62.65 -71.51
#